data_AF-X0TB56-F1
#
_entry.id   AF-X0TB56-F1
#
_cell.length_a   1.000
_cell.length_b   1.000
_cell.length_c   1.000
_cell.angle_alpha   90.00
_cell.angle_beta   90.00
_cell.angle_gamma   90.00
#
_symmetry.space_group_name_H-M   'P 1'
#
loop_
_entity.id
_entity.type
_entity.pdbx_description
1 polymer ?
#
loop_
_entity_poly.entity_id
_entity_poly.type
_entity_poly.pdbx_seq_one_letter_code
_entity_poly.pdbx_strand_id
1 'polypeptide(L)' 'VEDGKITFPVKNLRFTQSYVKALAHVEAVGNVTHLLFRYDGKWPTHVPALKITNFNFTGSTI' A
#
# COMPACT_ATOMS: atom_id res chain seq x y z
N VAL A 1 -11.05 -2.88 5.62
CA VAL A 1 -12.02 -3.07 4.50
C VAL A 1 -12.80 -4.30 4.85
N GLU A 2 -14.10 -4.16 5.00
CA GLU A 2 -15.01 -5.24 5.41
C GLU A 2 -16.17 -5.24 4.41
N ASP A 3 -16.53 -6.41 3.87
CA ASP A 3 -17.56 -6.57 2.83
C ASP A 3 -17.42 -5.61 1.63
N GLY A 4 -16.16 -5.40 1.20
CA GLY A 4 -15.84 -4.51 0.07
C GLY A 4 -15.96 -3.02 0.36
N LYS A 5 -16.19 -2.62 1.61
CA LYS A 5 -16.36 -1.22 2.01
C LYS A 5 -15.26 -0.76 2.97
N ILE A 6 -14.92 0.53 2.89
CA ILE A 6 -14.05 1.19 3.88
C ILE A 6 -14.93 1.51 5.09
N THR A 7 -14.61 0.94 6.26
CA THR A 7 -15.48 1.00 7.44
C THR A 7 -15.01 2.02 8.47
N PHE A 8 -13.71 2.08 8.78
CA PHE A 8 -13.16 3.03 9.75
C PHE A 8 -11.65 3.26 9.54
N PRO A 9 -11.10 4.40 10.00
CA PRO A 9 -9.66 4.64 9.97
C PRO A 9 -8.93 3.76 11.01
N VAL A 10 -7.75 3.28 10.63
CA VAL A 10 -6.82 2.57 11.52
C VAL A 10 -5.55 3.41 11.73
N LYS A 11 -4.92 3.29 12.89
CA LYS A 11 -3.72 4.06 13.25
C LYS A 11 -2.57 3.13 13.61
N ASN A 12 -1.35 3.67 13.58
CA ASN A 12 -0.16 3.05 14.15
C ASN A 12 0.25 1.69 13.54
N LEU A 13 -0.17 1.40 12.30
CA LEU A 13 0.22 0.17 11.62
C LEU A 13 1.61 0.28 11.02
N ARG A 14 2.55 -0.48 11.57
CA ARG A 14 3.87 -0.69 10.97
C ARG A 14 3.87 -1.93 10.10
N PHE A 15 4.64 -1.91 9.01
CA PHE A 15 5.03 -3.13 8.30
C PHE A 15 6.56 -3.16 8.13
N THR A 16 7.15 -4.34 8.20
CA THR A 16 8.56 -4.56 7.87
C THR A 16 8.66 -5.87 7.11
N GLN A 17 8.63 -5.76 5.79
CA GLN A 17 8.68 -6.91 4.88
C GLN A 17 9.40 -6.56 3.59
N SER A 18 9.83 -7.60 2.86
CA SER A 18 10.46 -7.45 1.55
C SER A 18 9.46 -6.98 0.50
N TYR A 19 9.80 -5.93 -0.25
CA TYR A 19 8.99 -5.46 -1.37
C TYR A 19 8.84 -6.51 -2.46
N VAL A 20 9.89 -7.27 -2.79
CA VAL A 20 9.82 -8.33 -3.81
C VAL A 20 8.80 -9.38 -3.42
N LYS A 21 8.82 -9.82 -2.15
CA LYS A 21 7.84 -10.80 -1.65
C LYS A 21 6.43 -10.21 -1.62
N ALA A 22 6.25 -8.97 -1.19
CA ALA A 22 4.93 -8.33 -1.18
C ALA A 22 4.36 -8.17 -2.61
N LEU A 23 5.16 -7.67 -3.55
CA LEU A 23 4.73 -7.41 -4.92
C LEU A 23 4.49 -8.69 -5.73
N ALA A 24 5.12 -9.81 -5.36
CA ALA A 24 4.80 -11.12 -5.93
C ALA A 24 3.37 -11.60 -5.63
N HIS A 25 2.70 -11.00 -4.63
CA HIS A 25 1.32 -11.34 -4.24
C HIS A 25 0.29 -10.29 -4.70
N VAL A 26 0.62 -9.47 -5.71
CA VAL A 26 -0.34 -8.56 -6.35
C VAL A 26 -1.41 -9.39 -7.06
N GLU A 27 -2.65 -9.22 -6.65
CA GLU A 27 -3.83 -9.89 -7.23
C GLU A 27 -4.52 -9.02 -8.27
N ALA A 28 -4.47 -7.69 -8.12
CA ALA A 28 -5.07 -6.74 -9.05
C ALA A 28 -4.31 -5.42 -9.10
N VAL A 29 -4.36 -4.79 -10.28
CA VAL A 29 -3.78 -3.47 -10.55
C VAL A 29 -4.90 -2.53 -11.00
N GLY A 30 -4.99 -1.35 -10.38
CA GLY A 30 -5.96 -0.33 -10.74
C GLY A 30 -5.70 0.26 -12.13
N ASN A 31 -6.76 0.66 -12.82
CA ASN A 31 -6.68 1.28 -14.14
C ASN A 31 -6.36 2.79 -14.10
N VAL A 32 -6.47 3.43 -12.92
CA VAL A 32 -6.09 4.81 -12.68
C VAL A 32 -4.70 4.85 -12.05
N THR A 33 -3.87 5.75 -12.56
CA THR A 33 -2.53 6.01 -12.06
C THR A 33 -2.43 7.41 -11.46
N HIS A 34 -1.56 7.56 -10.47
CA HIS A 34 -1.27 8.83 -9.83
C HIS A 34 0.22 9.16 -9.94
N LEU A 35 0.51 10.42 -10.22
CA LEU A 35 1.87 10.96 -10.14
C LEU A 35 2.12 11.43 -8.72
N LEU A 36 3.01 10.74 -8.00
CA LEU A 36 3.41 11.08 -6.65
C LEU A 36 4.80 11.70 -6.68
N PHE A 37 4.92 12.85 -6.04
CA PHE A 37 6.20 13.48 -5.77
C PHE A 37 6.65 13.10 -4.37
N ARG A 38 7.90 12.67 -4.22
CA ARG A 38 8.52 12.56 -2.90
C ARG A 38 8.62 13.96 -2.27
N TYR A 39 8.69 14.03 -0.94
CA TYR A 39 8.77 15.28 -0.17
C TYR A 39 9.88 16.24 -0.66
N ASP A 40 10.95 15.71 -1.28
CA ASP A 40 12.05 16.50 -1.84
C ASP A 40 11.83 16.97 -3.29
N GLY A 41 10.71 16.62 -3.92
CA GLY A 41 10.30 17.04 -5.27
C GLY A 41 11.14 16.49 -6.43
N LYS A 42 12.18 15.71 -6.15
CA LYS A 42 13.22 15.37 -7.13
C LYS A 42 12.95 14.10 -7.93
N TRP A 43 12.04 13.26 -7.46
CA TRP A 43 11.78 11.93 -8.05
C TRP A 43 10.28 11.68 -8.15
N PRO A 44 9.64 12.07 -9.27
CA PRO A 44 8.25 11.72 -9.51
C PRO A 44 8.13 10.22 -9.73
N THR A 45 7.12 9.61 -9.12
CA THR A 45 6.78 8.19 -9.29
C THR A 45 5.35 8.09 -9.78
N HIS A 46 5.16 7.41 -10.90
CA HIS A 46 3.84 7.17 -11.47
C HIS A 46 3.37 5.78 -11.05
N VAL A 47 2.32 5.72 -10.24
CA VAL A 47 1.91 4.47 -9.57
C VAL A 47 0.40 4.24 -9.66
N PRO A 48 -0.05 3.01 -9.96
CA PRO A 48 -1.45 2.63 -9.81
C PRO A 48 -1.75 2.19 -8.37
N ALA A 49 -3.04 2.01 -8.06
CA ALA A 49 -3.46 1.26 -6.88
C ALA A 49 -3.14 -0.25 -7.05
N LEU A 50 -2.71 -0.92 -5.99
CA LEU A 50 -2.42 -2.35 -5.98
C LEU A 50 -3.24 -3.07 -4.90
N LYS A 51 -3.86 -4.19 -5.25
CA LYS A 51 -4.43 -5.14 -4.29
C LYS A 51 -3.39 -6.22 -4.02
N ILE A 52 -2.79 -6.21 -2.83
CA ILE A 52 -1.78 -7.19 -2.43
C ILE A 52 -2.39 -8.13 -1.40
N THR A 53 -2.41 -9.43 -1.72
CA THR A 53 -2.81 -10.45 -0.75
C THR A 53 -1.66 -10.73 0.22
N ASN A 54 -2.00 -11.20 1.43
CA ASN A 54 -1.02 -11.54 2.47
C ASN A 54 -0.05 -10.40 2.83
N PHE A 55 -0.48 -9.14 2.73
CA PHE A 55 0.32 -8.01 3.21
C PHE A 55 0.40 -8.05 4.74
N ASN A 56 1.61 -8.15 5.29
CA ASN A 56 1.81 -8.33 6.71
C ASN A 56 2.06 -7.00 7.46
N PHE A 57 1.13 -6.65 8.34
CA PHE A 57 1.34 -5.58 9.33
C PHE A 57 2.00 -6.17 10.58
N THR A 58 3.20 -5.70 10.90
CA THR A 58 4.10 -6.32 11.89
C THR A 58 4.05 -5.67 13.28
N GLY A 59 3.19 -4.66 13.50
CA GLY A 59 3.03 -4.09 14.85
C GLY A 59 2.14 -2.85 14.92
N SER A 60 1.75 -2.52 16.16
CA SER A 60 1.15 -1.24 16.56
C SER A 60 2.22 -0.36 17.18
N THR A 61 2.36 0.89 16.75
CA THR A 61 3.01 1.92 17.58
C THR A 61 2.04 2.37 18.69
N ILE A 62 2.56 2.64 19.89
CA ILE A 62 1.84 3.20 21.03
C ILE A 62 1.76 4.72 20.91
#